data_AF-A0A0B1SXX5-F1
#
_entry.id   AF-A0A0B1SXX5-F1
#
_cell.length_a   1.000
_cell.length_b   1.000
_cell.length_c   1.000
_cell.angle_alpha   90.00
_cell.angle_beta   90.00
_cell.angle_gamma   90.00
#
_symmetry.space_group_name_H-M   'P 1'
#
loop_
_entity.id
_entity.type
_entity.pdbx_description
1 polymer ?
#
loop_
_entity_poly.entity_id
_entity_poly.type
_entity_poly.pdbx_seq_one_letter_code
_entity_poly.pdbx_strand_id
1 'polypeptide(L)'
;LLQLILNCPQLPDPAYAYNDTFARYYINPLIGALFLDSPEKCLKAQLPQVAYYKNILVKCAKEMPDVHCYGYTAWDPIEKAVIIVFIGAGSETQMLDVALSMHREKVAFFDDGHLIKYFNDAFFFLWDGGLEQQVRTLKYNYPGYKLYVTGHSMGASIATIAASYILKWGMWDPKDIRLITLGQPRTGDYDFADWHSAAVVQDNVHTPCRYDNDMAVGQPYTICPEADGDYCSNMADNNAGMEHLWYFDINVKEWGLNGCPSS
;
A
#
# COMPACT_ATOMS: atom_id res chain seq x y z
N LEU A 1 -4.29 36.63 -16.52
CA LEU A 1 -4.32 35.15 -16.51
C LEU A 1 -2.97 34.69 -15.98
N LEU A 2 -2.87 34.39 -14.69
CA LEU A 2 -1.72 33.68 -14.15
C LEU A 2 -1.77 32.25 -14.70
N GLN A 3 -0.72 31.83 -15.41
CA GLN A 3 -0.49 30.41 -15.69
C GLN A 3 -0.35 29.70 -14.33
N LEU A 4 -1.17 28.68 -14.09
CA LEU A 4 -0.86 27.68 -13.08
C LEU A 4 0.49 27.07 -13.47
N ILE A 5 1.53 27.44 -12.74
CA ILE A 5 2.78 26.70 -12.73
C ILE A 5 2.39 25.39 -12.04
N LEU A 6 2.31 24.29 -12.80
CA LEU A 6 2.28 22.95 -12.22
C LEU A 6 3.49 22.88 -11.28
N ASN A 7 3.24 22.68 -9.98
CA ASN A 7 4.30 22.53 -9.00
C ASN A 7 5.19 21.37 -9.45
N CYS A 8 6.38 21.67 -9.98
CA CYS A 8 7.37 20.63 -10.25
C CYS A 8 7.63 19.89 -8.93
N PRO A 9 7.49 18.57 -8.88
CA PRO A 9 7.76 17.81 -7.67
C PRO A 9 9.23 18.01 -7.30
N GLN A 10 9.46 18.44 -6.06
CA GLN A 10 10.79 18.43 -5.49
C GLN A 10 11.25 16.98 -5.41
N LEU A 11 12.50 16.71 -5.84
CA LEU A 11 13.14 15.43 -5.55
C LEU A 11 12.98 15.15 -4.05
N PRO A 12 12.57 13.92 -3.66
CA PRO A 12 12.35 13.62 -2.25
C PRO A 12 13.62 13.94 -1.46
N ASP A 13 13.45 14.48 -0.25
CA ASP A 13 14.58 14.63 0.67
C ASP A 13 15.35 13.29 0.71
N PRO A 14 16.69 13.30 0.49
CA PRO A 14 17.50 12.08 0.44
C PRO A 14 17.32 11.15 1.65
N ALA A 15 16.91 11.67 2.80
CA ALA A 15 16.60 10.88 3.99
C ALA A 15 15.34 9.98 3.84
N TYR A 16 14.49 10.27 2.85
CA TYR A 16 13.19 9.64 2.58
C TYR A 16 13.07 9.13 1.12
N ALA A 17 14.19 9.12 0.38
CA ALA A 17 14.24 8.59 -0.98
C ALA A 17 13.91 7.09 -1.03
N TYR A 18 13.36 6.65 -2.16
CA TYR A 18 13.03 5.25 -2.39
C TYR A 18 14.26 4.37 -2.15
N ASN A 19 14.07 3.28 -1.41
CA ASN A 19 15.11 2.33 -1.08
C ASN A 19 14.71 0.93 -1.58
N ASP A 20 15.28 0.51 -2.71
CA ASP A 20 15.04 -0.81 -3.31
C ASP A 20 15.29 -1.94 -2.32
N THR A 21 16.35 -1.87 -1.52
CA THR A 21 16.67 -2.89 -0.51
C THR A 21 15.57 -3.00 0.53
N PHE A 22 15.04 -1.87 1.01
CA PHE A 22 13.93 -1.87 1.96
C PHE A 22 12.63 -2.40 1.32
N ALA A 23 12.31 -1.95 0.11
CA ALA A 23 11.12 -2.44 -0.60
C ALA A 23 11.21 -3.96 -0.89
N ARG A 24 12.36 -4.43 -1.34
CA ARG A 24 12.64 -5.82 -1.70
C ARG A 24 12.66 -6.77 -0.50
N TYR A 25 13.41 -6.42 0.54
CA TYR A 25 13.69 -7.33 1.66
C TYR A 25 12.85 -7.06 2.90
N TYR A 26 12.12 -5.95 2.96
CA TYR A 26 11.22 -5.63 4.08
C TYR A 26 9.76 -5.58 3.64
N ILE A 27 9.41 -4.83 2.60
CA ILE A 27 8.02 -4.67 2.18
C ILE A 27 7.49 -5.90 1.43
N ASN A 28 8.26 -6.45 0.48
CA ASN A 28 7.81 -7.60 -0.30
C ASN A 28 7.50 -8.84 0.57
N PRO A 29 8.30 -9.20 1.59
CA PRO A 29 7.94 -10.28 2.52
C PRO A 29 6.67 -10.00 3.34
N LEU A 30 6.43 -8.74 3.76
CA LEU A 30 5.18 -8.38 4.43
C LEU A 30 3.97 -8.62 3.53
N ILE A 31 4.09 -8.26 2.25
CA ILE A 31 3.04 -8.52 1.26
C ILE A 31 2.89 -10.02 0.99
N GLY A 32 3.99 -10.75 0.79
CA GLY A 32 3.99 -12.20 0.58
C GLY A 32 3.30 -12.97 1.71
N ALA A 33 3.42 -12.48 2.96
CA ALA A 33 2.79 -13.06 4.13
C ALA A 33 1.24 -13.01 4.09
N LEU A 34 0.64 -12.15 3.29
CA LEU A 34 -0.82 -12.04 3.16
C LEU A 34 -1.45 -13.25 2.48
N PHE A 35 -0.71 -13.98 1.65
CA PHE A 35 -1.25 -15.08 0.85
C PHE A 35 -1.42 -16.39 1.63
N LEU A 36 -0.99 -16.43 2.89
CA LEU A 36 -1.22 -17.53 3.82
C LEU A 36 -2.37 -17.22 4.79
N ASP A 37 -3.03 -18.27 5.29
CA ASP A 37 -4.03 -18.15 6.37
C ASP A 37 -3.44 -17.50 7.64
N SER A 38 -2.15 -17.71 7.88
CA SER A 38 -1.38 -17.03 8.92
C SER A 38 -0.08 -16.46 8.34
N PRO A 39 0.21 -15.16 8.55
CA PRO A 39 1.42 -14.53 8.04
C PRO A 39 2.69 -15.03 8.73
N GLU A 40 2.58 -15.68 9.90
CA GLU A 40 3.71 -16.06 10.75
C GLU A 40 4.77 -16.91 10.03
N LYS A 41 4.37 -17.83 9.13
CA LYS A 41 5.34 -18.71 8.45
C LYS A 41 6.29 -17.89 7.56
N CYS A 42 5.72 -16.99 6.75
CA CYS A 42 6.48 -16.10 5.89
C CYS A 42 7.32 -15.10 6.70
N LEU A 43 6.71 -14.48 7.73
CA LEU A 43 7.42 -13.55 8.61
C LEU A 43 8.60 -14.22 9.32
N LYS A 44 8.44 -15.43 9.87
CA LYS A 44 9.55 -16.16 10.51
C LYS A 44 10.68 -16.49 9.55
N ALA A 45 10.38 -16.74 8.28
CA ALA A 45 11.38 -17.09 7.27
C ALA A 45 12.20 -15.87 6.80
N GLN A 46 11.55 -14.71 6.64
CA GLN A 46 12.16 -13.54 5.98
C GLN A 46 12.43 -12.36 6.93
N LEU A 47 11.60 -12.20 7.95
CA LEU A 47 11.61 -11.10 8.90
C LEU A 47 11.43 -11.62 10.33
N PRO A 48 12.36 -12.45 10.85
CA PRO A 48 12.19 -13.14 12.13
C PRO A 48 12.03 -12.20 13.33
N GLN A 49 12.41 -10.93 13.19
CA GLN A 49 12.19 -9.89 14.19
C GLN A 49 10.75 -9.35 14.22
N VAL A 50 10.01 -9.44 13.11
CA VAL A 50 8.63 -8.94 13.01
C VAL A 50 7.69 -9.89 13.74
N ALA A 51 6.99 -9.36 14.74
CA ALA A 51 6.00 -10.09 15.51
C ALA A 51 4.60 -9.83 14.97
N TYR A 52 3.91 -10.91 14.59
CA TYR A 52 2.51 -10.89 14.20
C TYR A 52 1.61 -10.54 15.38
N TYR A 53 0.63 -9.65 15.17
CA TYR A 53 -0.40 -9.35 16.16
C TYR A 53 -1.70 -10.08 15.85
N LYS A 54 -2.41 -9.65 14.79
CA LYS A 54 -3.74 -10.18 14.49
C LYS A 54 -4.14 -9.93 13.03
N ASN A 55 -4.85 -10.89 12.46
CA ASN A 55 -5.55 -10.77 11.19
C ASN A 55 -6.83 -9.93 11.33
N ILE A 56 -7.24 -9.32 10.22
CA ILE A 56 -8.55 -8.73 10.04
C ILE A 56 -9.12 -9.29 8.73
N LEU A 57 -10.33 -9.84 8.78
CA LEU A 57 -11.01 -10.41 7.61
C LEU A 57 -12.47 -9.96 7.64
N VAL A 58 -12.87 -9.20 6.62
CA VAL A 58 -14.21 -8.64 6.51
C VAL A 58 -14.73 -8.82 5.09
N LYS A 59 -16.03 -8.63 4.87
CA LYS A 59 -16.57 -8.52 3.50
C LYS A 59 -16.22 -7.15 2.93
N CYS A 60 -15.68 -7.09 1.72
CA CYS A 60 -15.29 -5.83 1.06
C CYS A 60 -16.48 -4.97 0.62
N ALA A 61 -17.65 -5.58 0.44
CA ALA A 61 -18.86 -4.88 0.01
C ALA A 61 -20.09 -5.60 0.56
N LYS A 62 -21.16 -4.86 0.83
CA LYS A 62 -22.43 -5.43 1.31
C LYS A 62 -23.12 -6.22 0.21
N GLU A 63 -22.92 -5.80 -1.04
CA GLU A 63 -23.58 -6.29 -2.24
C GLU A 63 -22.85 -7.46 -2.90
N MET A 64 -21.58 -7.74 -2.53
CA MET A 64 -20.77 -8.82 -3.07
C MET A 64 -20.38 -9.82 -1.97
N PRO A 65 -21.18 -10.88 -1.74
CA PRO A 65 -21.02 -11.75 -0.57
C PRO A 65 -19.72 -12.56 -0.53
N ASP A 66 -19.08 -12.78 -1.68
CA ASP A 66 -17.89 -13.63 -1.82
C ASP A 66 -16.56 -12.84 -1.86
N VAL A 67 -16.63 -11.51 -1.83
CA VAL A 67 -15.44 -10.65 -1.90
C VAL A 67 -15.02 -10.26 -0.49
N HIS A 68 -13.86 -10.76 -0.06
CA HIS A 68 -13.32 -10.51 1.26
C HIS A 68 -12.13 -9.56 1.21
N CYS A 69 -12.09 -8.65 2.16
CA CYS A 69 -11.01 -7.72 2.41
C CYS A 69 -10.23 -8.26 3.59
N TYR A 70 -8.93 -8.40 3.39
CA TYR A 70 -8.05 -8.99 4.39
C TYR A 70 -6.85 -8.09 4.62
N GLY A 71 -6.37 -8.16 5.86
CA GLY A 71 -5.12 -7.55 6.25
C GLY A 71 -4.67 -8.11 7.57
N TYR A 72 -3.49 -7.71 8.00
CA TYR A 72 -3.01 -8.01 9.34
C TYR A 72 -2.22 -6.85 9.92
N THR A 73 -2.07 -6.88 11.23
CA THR A 73 -1.17 -5.98 11.94
C THR A 73 -0.03 -6.75 12.59
N ALA A 74 1.11 -6.08 12.69
CA ALA A 74 2.33 -6.60 13.28
C ALA A 74 3.13 -5.46 13.92
N TRP A 75 4.24 -5.79 14.57
CA TRP A 75 5.21 -4.79 15.00
C TRP A 75 6.64 -5.32 14.85
N ASP A 76 7.58 -4.41 14.66
CA ASP A 76 9.00 -4.69 14.57
C ASP A 76 9.75 -3.95 15.70
N PRO A 77 10.40 -4.67 16.62
CA PRO A 77 11.16 -4.07 17.71
C PRO A 77 12.52 -3.48 17.27
N ILE A 78 13.06 -3.90 16.13
CA ILE A 78 14.33 -3.41 15.58
C ILE A 78 14.10 -2.10 14.84
N GLU A 79 13.13 -2.07 13.92
CA GLU A 79 12.73 -0.86 13.20
C GLU A 79 11.94 0.12 14.09
N LYS A 80 11.46 -0.35 15.25
CA LYS A 80 10.51 0.36 16.12
C LYS A 80 9.31 0.83 15.31
N ALA A 81 8.64 -0.11 14.65
CA ALA A 81 7.51 0.16 13.77
C ALA A 81 6.29 -0.68 14.14
N VAL A 82 5.11 -0.05 14.14
CA VAL A 82 3.82 -0.72 14.01
C VAL A 82 3.55 -0.90 12.52
N ILE A 83 3.07 -2.06 12.12
CA ILE A 83 2.93 -2.44 10.72
C ILE A 83 1.46 -2.79 10.43
N ILE A 84 0.93 -2.28 9.32
CA ILE A 84 -0.38 -2.62 8.79
C ILE A 84 -0.21 -3.05 7.34
N VAL A 85 -0.73 -4.22 6.98
CA VAL A 85 -0.58 -4.81 5.65
C VAL A 85 -1.96 -5.19 5.11
N PHE A 86 -2.26 -4.81 3.87
CA PHE A 86 -3.56 -5.06 3.21
C PHE A 86 -3.40 -5.83 1.90
N ILE A 87 -4.30 -6.78 1.64
CA ILE A 87 -4.41 -7.50 0.36
C ILE A 87 -5.61 -7.04 -0.47
N GLY A 88 -5.53 -7.23 -1.79
CA GLY A 88 -6.68 -7.19 -2.69
C GLY A 88 -7.63 -8.39 -2.55
N ALA A 89 -8.80 -8.32 -3.18
CA ALA A 89 -9.75 -9.43 -3.21
C ALA A 89 -9.15 -10.68 -3.88
N GLY A 90 -9.30 -11.86 -3.27
CA GLY A 90 -8.60 -13.12 -3.59
C GLY A 90 -8.72 -13.74 -5.00
N SER A 91 -9.23 -13.03 -6.01
CA SER A 91 -9.24 -13.44 -7.43
C SER A 91 -8.81 -12.28 -8.34
N GLU A 92 -7.58 -11.83 -8.14
CA GLU A 92 -7.08 -10.51 -8.55
C GLU A 92 -7.04 -10.22 -10.06
N THR A 93 -7.21 -11.19 -10.97
CA THR A 93 -7.07 -10.91 -12.41
C THR A 93 -8.39 -10.71 -13.16
N GLN A 94 -9.51 -11.26 -12.70
CA GLN A 94 -10.84 -11.03 -13.34
C GLN A 94 -11.73 -10.08 -12.55
N MET A 95 -11.56 -10.00 -11.21
CA MET A 95 -12.40 -9.16 -10.36
C MET A 95 -11.93 -7.70 -10.29
N LEU A 96 -10.64 -7.42 -10.57
CA LEU A 96 -10.10 -6.07 -10.48
C LEU A 96 -10.65 -5.18 -11.60
N ASP A 97 -10.76 -5.68 -12.84
CA ASP A 97 -11.36 -4.93 -13.95
C ASP A 97 -12.85 -4.65 -13.72
N VAL A 98 -13.58 -5.60 -13.15
CA VAL A 98 -15.00 -5.41 -12.77
C VAL A 98 -15.10 -4.41 -11.64
N ALA A 99 -14.29 -4.53 -10.58
CA ALA A 99 -14.24 -3.56 -9.50
C ALA A 99 -13.94 -2.16 -10.06
N LEU A 100 -12.83 -1.98 -10.78
CA LEU A 100 -12.37 -0.73 -11.44
C LEU A 100 -13.43 -0.14 -12.39
N SER A 101 -14.17 -0.98 -13.13
CA SER A 101 -15.23 -0.51 -14.02
C SER A 101 -16.46 0.05 -13.29
N MET A 102 -16.64 -0.30 -12.02
CA MET A 102 -17.70 0.23 -11.14
C MET A 102 -17.31 1.55 -10.42
N HIS A 103 -16.11 2.11 -10.68
CA HIS A 103 -15.50 3.26 -9.98
C HIS A 103 -16.07 4.65 -10.32
N ARG A 104 -17.37 4.80 -10.55
CA ARG A 104 -17.93 6.13 -10.85
C ARG A 104 -18.22 6.96 -9.61
N GLU A 105 -18.54 6.31 -8.49
CA GLU A 105 -18.88 7.01 -7.26
C GLU A 105 -17.62 7.40 -6.49
N LYS A 106 -17.61 8.66 -6.05
CA LYS A 106 -16.59 9.22 -5.20
C LYS A 106 -17.21 9.74 -3.92
N VAL A 107 -16.45 9.72 -2.84
CA VAL A 107 -16.85 10.23 -1.53
C VAL A 107 -15.82 11.23 -1.05
N ALA A 108 -16.26 12.30 -0.40
CA ALA A 108 -15.38 13.33 0.10
C ALA A 108 -14.41 12.73 1.13
N PHE A 109 -13.12 13.05 1.00
CA PHE A 109 -12.14 12.80 2.03
C PHE A 109 -11.91 14.10 2.79
N PHE A 110 -12.72 14.31 3.83
CA PHE A 110 -12.78 15.58 4.55
C PHE A 110 -12.95 16.76 3.57
N ASP A 111 -12.08 17.76 3.65
CA ASP A 111 -12.06 18.93 2.77
C ASP A 111 -10.94 18.83 1.71
N ASP A 112 -10.34 17.65 1.53
CA ASP A 112 -9.12 17.42 0.76
C ASP A 112 -9.38 16.51 -0.45
N GLY A 113 -10.44 16.82 -1.20
CA GLY A 113 -10.81 16.09 -2.41
C GLY A 113 -11.69 14.87 -2.17
N HIS A 114 -11.67 13.92 -3.10
CA HIS A 114 -12.52 12.74 -3.06
C HIS A 114 -11.79 11.44 -3.33
N LEU A 115 -12.19 10.41 -2.58
CA LEU A 115 -11.77 9.04 -2.76
C LEU A 115 -12.75 8.29 -3.63
N ILE A 116 -12.26 7.28 -4.35
CA ILE A 116 -13.12 6.30 -4.98
C ILE A 116 -13.87 5.53 -3.88
N LYS A 117 -15.20 5.53 -3.96
CA LYS A 117 -16.09 5.01 -2.92
C LYS A 117 -15.76 3.57 -2.53
N TYR A 118 -15.45 2.72 -3.50
CA TYR A 118 -15.13 1.32 -3.27
C TYR A 118 -13.95 1.13 -2.30
N PHE A 119 -12.82 1.80 -2.54
CA PHE A 119 -11.66 1.68 -1.66
C PHE A 119 -11.92 2.31 -0.28
N ASN A 120 -12.67 3.42 -0.24
CA ASN A 120 -13.09 4.05 1.01
C ASN A 120 -13.94 3.10 1.86
N ASP A 121 -14.98 2.52 1.28
CA ASP A 121 -15.86 1.58 1.97
C ASP A 121 -15.08 0.35 2.44
N ALA A 122 -14.22 -0.20 1.60
CA ALA A 122 -13.35 -1.33 1.94
C ALA A 122 -12.46 -1.02 3.15
N PHE A 123 -11.86 0.17 3.19
CA PHE A 123 -11.10 0.64 4.35
C PHE A 123 -11.98 0.70 5.60
N PHE A 124 -13.15 1.33 5.54
CA PHE A 124 -14.02 1.45 6.73
C PHE A 124 -14.57 0.11 7.21
N PHE A 125 -14.85 -0.85 6.32
CA PHE A 125 -15.20 -2.21 6.75
C PHE A 125 -14.06 -2.85 7.55
N LEU A 126 -12.81 -2.66 7.14
CA LEU A 126 -11.63 -3.18 7.87
C LEU A 126 -11.44 -2.43 9.19
N TRP A 127 -11.54 -1.10 9.16
CA TRP A 127 -11.41 -0.20 10.30
C TRP A 127 -12.41 -0.57 11.41
N ASP A 128 -13.69 -0.57 11.07
CA ASP A 128 -14.81 -0.87 11.97
C ASP A 128 -14.86 -2.37 12.33
N GLY A 129 -14.33 -3.24 11.46
CA GLY A 129 -14.19 -4.68 11.69
C GLY A 129 -13.17 -5.07 12.75
N GLY A 130 -12.48 -4.08 13.33
CA GLY A 130 -11.59 -4.25 14.48
C GLY A 130 -10.16 -3.78 14.25
N LEU A 131 -9.81 -3.32 13.05
CA LEU A 131 -8.49 -2.74 12.78
C LEU A 131 -8.26 -1.50 13.66
N GLU A 132 -9.28 -0.66 13.90
CA GLU A 132 -9.15 0.50 14.80
C GLU A 132 -8.61 0.08 16.17
N GLN A 133 -9.24 -0.93 16.77
CA GLN A 133 -8.84 -1.42 18.09
C GLN A 133 -7.41 -1.98 18.05
N GLN A 134 -7.02 -2.68 16.98
CA GLN A 134 -5.66 -3.20 16.84
C GLN A 134 -4.64 -2.07 16.76
N VAL A 135 -4.87 -1.07 15.92
CA VAL A 135 -3.98 0.09 15.74
C VAL A 135 -3.84 0.87 17.05
N ARG A 136 -4.95 1.15 17.74
CA ARG A 136 -4.92 1.85 19.05
C ARG A 136 -4.16 1.04 20.10
N THR A 137 -4.35 -0.28 20.14
CA THR A 137 -3.66 -1.16 21.09
C THR A 137 -2.16 -1.19 20.83
N LEU A 138 -1.74 -1.35 19.57
CA LEU A 138 -0.33 -1.35 19.19
C LEU A 138 0.32 0.00 19.46
N LYS A 139 -0.36 1.12 19.16
CA LYS A 139 0.13 2.46 19.49
C LYS A 139 0.35 2.65 20.99
N TYR A 140 -0.60 2.19 21.81
CA TYR A 140 -0.52 2.28 23.26
C TYR A 140 0.63 1.44 23.83
N ASN A 141 0.78 0.21 23.34
CA ASN A 141 1.81 -0.72 23.80
C ASN A 141 3.22 -0.32 23.35
N TYR A 142 3.34 0.35 22.20
CA TYR A 142 4.61 0.72 21.59
C TYR A 142 4.70 2.24 21.35
N PRO A 143 4.73 3.06 22.42
CA PRO A 143 4.81 4.50 22.29
C PRO A 143 6.12 4.90 21.60
N GLY A 144 6.03 5.83 20.66
CA GLY A 144 7.17 6.31 19.86
C GLY A 144 7.58 5.39 18.71
N TYR A 145 6.86 4.28 18.47
CA TYR A 145 7.05 3.50 17.25
C TYR A 145 6.47 4.25 16.04
N LYS A 146 7.19 4.15 14.92
CA LYS A 146 6.72 4.59 13.60
C LYS A 146 5.52 3.75 13.15
N LEU A 147 4.82 4.20 12.12
CA LEU A 147 3.77 3.46 11.45
C LEU A 147 4.20 3.13 10.03
N TYR A 148 4.31 1.85 9.71
CA TYR A 148 4.53 1.35 8.35
C TYR A 148 3.21 0.79 7.82
N VAL A 149 2.74 1.31 6.69
CA VAL A 149 1.53 0.85 6.01
C VAL A 149 1.94 0.36 4.63
N THR A 150 1.41 -0.80 4.22
CA THR A 150 1.68 -1.34 2.90
C THR A 150 0.50 -2.13 2.37
N GLY A 151 0.48 -2.33 1.05
CA GLY A 151 -0.51 -3.15 0.40
C GLY A 151 -0.15 -3.42 -1.05
N HIS A 152 -0.76 -4.47 -1.59
CA HIS A 152 -0.63 -4.87 -2.99
C HIS A 152 -1.99 -4.78 -3.69
N SER A 153 -1.98 -4.41 -4.98
CA SER A 153 -3.19 -4.37 -5.80
C SER A 153 -4.25 -3.42 -5.20
N MET A 154 -5.51 -3.83 -5.12
CA MET A 154 -6.56 -3.11 -4.39
C MET A 154 -6.17 -2.79 -2.93
N GLY A 155 -5.40 -3.66 -2.26
CA GLY A 155 -4.89 -3.43 -0.91
C GLY A 155 -3.98 -2.20 -0.82
N ALA A 156 -3.29 -1.83 -1.89
CA ALA A 156 -2.49 -0.60 -1.94
C ALA A 156 -3.35 0.66 -1.82
N SER A 157 -4.48 0.73 -2.52
CA SER A 157 -5.41 1.86 -2.38
C SER A 157 -5.99 1.95 -0.97
N ILE A 158 -6.30 0.79 -0.36
CA ILE A 158 -6.75 0.73 1.04
C ILE A 158 -5.64 1.22 1.99
N ALA A 159 -4.39 0.82 1.75
CA ALA A 159 -3.22 1.26 2.52
C ALA A 159 -3.05 2.79 2.45
N THR A 160 -3.20 3.38 1.27
CA THR A 160 -3.15 4.84 1.05
C THR A 160 -4.24 5.56 1.83
N ILE A 161 -5.47 5.06 1.80
CA ILE A 161 -6.59 5.63 2.57
C ILE A 161 -6.32 5.48 4.08
N ALA A 162 -5.86 4.32 4.53
CA ALA A 162 -5.57 4.06 5.94
C ALA A 162 -4.50 5.00 6.49
N ALA A 163 -3.37 5.16 5.78
CA ALA A 163 -2.31 6.09 6.15
C ALA A 163 -2.81 7.54 6.21
N SER A 164 -3.58 7.96 5.20
CA SER A 164 -4.20 9.29 5.13
C SER A 164 -5.14 9.56 6.30
N TYR A 165 -6.00 8.59 6.60
CA TYR A 165 -7.01 8.70 7.66
C TYR A 165 -6.34 8.76 9.03
N ILE A 166 -5.38 7.87 9.29
CA ILE A 166 -4.58 7.86 10.52
C ILE A 166 -3.88 9.21 10.73
N LEU A 167 -3.33 9.78 9.66
CA LEU A 167 -2.71 11.10 9.69
C LEU A 167 -3.73 12.20 10.02
N LYS A 168 -4.87 12.24 9.33
CA LYS A 168 -5.93 13.24 9.56
C LYS A 168 -6.44 13.25 10.99
N TRP A 169 -6.51 12.08 11.62
CA TRP A 169 -6.91 11.96 13.03
C TRP A 169 -5.78 12.25 14.04
N GLY A 170 -4.59 12.65 13.57
CA GLY A 170 -3.45 12.98 14.43
C GLY A 170 -2.96 11.77 15.24
N MET A 171 -3.19 10.55 14.75
CA MET A 171 -2.74 9.36 15.46
C MET A 171 -1.23 9.16 15.32
N TRP A 172 -0.59 9.61 14.24
CA TRP A 172 0.87 9.66 14.10
C TRP A 172 1.28 10.98 13.46
N ASP A 173 2.49 11.45 13.77
CA ASP A 173 3.07 12.59 13.07
C ASP A 173 3.41 12.17 11.63
N PRO A 174 3.25 13.07 10.64
CA PRO A 174 3.57 12.80 9.24
C PRO A 174 4.94 12.12 9.01
N LYS A 175 5.99 12.60 9.68
CA LYS A 175 7.38 12.10 9.58
C LYS A 175 7.57 10.66 10.08
N ASP A 176 6.62 10.17 10.88
CA ASP A 176 6.66 8.85 11.50
C ASP A 176 5.74 7.86 10.78
N ILE A 177 5.14 8.24 9.65
CA ILE A 177 4.33 7.38 8.79
C ILE A 177 5.11 7.08 7.51
N ARG A 178 5.30 5.79 7.21
CA ARG A 178 5.86 5.29 5.96
C ARG A 178 4.80 4.50 5.21
N LEU A 179 4.52 4.87 3.97
CA LEU A 179 3.62 4.12 3.10
C LEU A 179 4.40 3.62 1.89
N ILE A 180 4.37 2.30 1.64
CA ILE A 180 4.94 1.71 0.42
C ILE A 180 3.92 0.73 -0.15
N THR A 181 3.56 0.93 -1.41
CA THR A 181 2.52 0.13 -2.09
C THR A 181 3.04 -0.50 -3.37
N LEU A 182 2.53 -1.68 -3.72
CA LEU A 182 2.86 -2.38 -4.96
C LEU A 182 1.62 -2.48 -5.86
N GLY A 183 1.72 -2.03 -7.11
CA GLY A 183 0.62 -2.14 -8.08
C GLY A 183 -0.65 -1.36 -7.68
N GLN A 184 -0.48 -0.13 -7.16
CA GLN A 184 -1.60 0.69 -6.70
C GLN A 184 -2.49 1.16 -7.86
N PRO A 185 -3.81 0.87 -7.84
CA PRO A 185 -4.76 1.56 -8.72
C PRO A 185 -5.01 2.99 -8.24
N ARG A 186 -5.51 3.86 -9.13
CA ARG A 186 -5.87 5.24 -8.76
C ARG A 186 -6.89 5.24 -7.61
N THR A 187 -6.55 5.93 -6.51
CA THR A 187 -7.32 5.87 -5.24
C THR A 187 -8.33 7.00 -5.09
N GLY A 188 -8.06 8.17 -5.67
CA GLY A 188 -8.87 9.39 -5.52
C GLY A 188 -8.78 10.33 -6.72
N ASP A 189 -9.35 11.52 -6.55
CA ASP A 189 -9.18 12.62 -7.49
C ASP A 189 -7.85 13.37 -7.28
N TYR A 190 -7.63 14.37 -8.12
CA TYR A 190 -6.42 15.18 -8.11
C TYR A 190 -6.23 15.92 -6.78
N ASP A 191 -7.30 16.50 -6.23
CA ASP A 191 -7.23 17.27 -4.98
C ASP A 191 -6.81 16.37 -3.81
N PHE A 192 -7.33 15.13 -3.77
CA PHE A 192 -6.86 14.13 -2.80
C PHE A 192 -5.39 13.76 -3.04
N ALA A 193 -4.98 13.54 -4.30
CA ALA A 193 -3.60 13.18 -4.62
C ALA A 193 -2.59 14.30 -4.26
N ASP A 194 -2.94 15.56 -4.51
CA ASP A 194 -2.13 16.73 -4.18
C ASP A 194 -2.00 16.90 -2.65
N TRP A 195 -3.13 16.86 -1.94
CA TRP A 195 -3.12 16.89 -0.47
C TRP A 195 -2.30 15.73 0.11
N HIS A 196 -2.54 14.52 -0.38
CA HIS A 196 -1.88 13.31 0.11
C HIS A 196 -0.36 13.40 -0.04
N SER A 197 0.10 13.86 -1.21
CA SER A 197 1.52 14.06 -1.52
C SER A 197 2.20 15.09 -0.61
N ALA A 198 1.45 16.09 -0.16
CA ALA A 198 1.94 17.12 0.76
C ALA A 198 1.89 16.68 2.24
N ALA A 199 0.87 15.91 2.63
CA ALA A 199 0.54 15.63 4.02
C ALA A 199 1.27 14.42 4.60
N VAL A 200 1.43 13.34 3.83
CA VAL A 200 2.24 12.19 4.25
C VAL A 200 3.69 12.54 3.90
N VAL A 201 4.52 12.83 4.92
CA VAL A 201 5.91 13.29 4.71
C VAL A 201 6.66 12.28 3.85
N GLN A 202 6.87 12.67 2.59
CA GLN A 202 7.87 12.29 1.58
C GLN A 202 8.53 10.90 1.59
N ASP A 203 7.94 9.89 2.21
CA ASP A 203 8.17 8.49 1.87
C ASP A 203 7.34 8.19 0.60
N ASN A 204 7.77 8.74 -0.56
CA ASN A 204 7.39 8.38 -1.94
C ASN A 204 5.92 7.97 -2.23
N VAL A 205 4.90 8.68 -1.73
CA VAL A 205 3.51 8.29 -2.06
C VAL A 205 3.04 8.73 -3.46
N HIS A 206 3.84 9.50 -4.20
CA HIS A 206 3.47 9.84 -5.57
C HIS A 206 4.63 9.98 -6.54
N THR A 207 5.77 9.38 -6.20
CA THR A 207 6.86 9.16 -7.15
C THR A 207 6.85 7.70 -7.55
N PRO A 208 5.98 7.29 -8.50
CA PRO A 208 5.97 5.92 -8.97
C PRO A 208 7.40 5.54 -9.37
N CYS A 209 7.89 4.42 -8.86
CA CYS A 209 9.13 3.84 -9.34
C CYS A 209 8.75 2.84 -10.43
N ARG A 210 9.13 3.13 -11.67
CA ARG A 210 8.91 2.22 -12.80
C ARG A 210 10.13 1.33 -12.97
N TYR A 211 9.87 0.04 -12.96
CA TYR A 211 10.81 -0.98 -13.44
C TYR A 211 10.33 -1.44 -14.82
N ASP A 212 11.22 -1.41 -15.80
CA ASP A 212 10.97 -1.92 -17.16
C ASP A 212 11.76 -3.22 -17.38
N ASN A 213 11.85 -4.01 -16.31
CA ASN A 213 12.60 -5.25 -16.19
C ASN A 213 11.98 -6.12 -15.08
N ASP A 214 12.58 -7.28 -14.83
CA ASP A 214 12.18 -8.24 -13.79
C ASP A 214 12.40 -7.75 -12.35
N MET A 215 12.94 -6.55 -12.16
CA MET A 215 13.35 -6.00 -10.86
C MET A 215 14.41 -6.85 -10.16
N ALA A 216 15.23 -7.63 -10.88
CA ALA A 216 16.32 -8.39 -10.28
C ALA A 216 17.35 -7.46 -9.60
N VAL A 217 18.14 -8.01 -8.67
CA VAL A 217 19.12 -7.23 -7.90
C VAL A 217 20.10 -6.53 -8.86
N GLY A 218 20.23 -5.21 -8.70
CA GLY A 218 21.12 -4.38 -9.51
C GLY A 218 20.53 -3.89 -10.84
N GLN A 219 19.29 -4.28 -11.18
CA GLN A 219 18.59 -3.74 -12.34
C GLN A 219 18.18 -2.27 -12.12
N PRO A 220 18.16 -1.45 -13.17
CA PRO A 220 17.81 -0.04 -13.06
C PRO A 220 16.30 0.16 -12.86
N TYR A 221 15.94 1.26 -12.19
CA TYR A 221 14.57 1.74 -12.09
C TYR A 221 14.51 3.25 -12.36
N THR A 222 13.34 3.73 -12.76
CA THR A 222 13.09 5.15 -13.02
C THR A 222 12.14 5.68 -11.96
N ILE A 223 12.58 6.73 -11.26
CA ILE A 223 11.71 7.51 -10.38
C ILE A 223 10.90 8.46 -11.27
N CYS A 224 9.59 8.22 -11.38
CA CYS A 224 8.70 9.02 -12.22
C CYS A 224 8.45 10.38 -11.55
N PRO A 225 8.78 11.52 -12.18
CA PRO A 225 8.57 12.82 -11.56
C PRO A 225 7.12 13.05 -11.10
N GLU A 226 6.11 12.58 -11.82
CA GLU A 226 4.70 12.77 -11.51
C GLU A 226 3.97 11.43 -11.69
N ALA A 227 2.89 11.22 -10.93
CA ALA A 227 2.19 9.94 -10.98
C ALA A 227 1.29 9.75 -12.20
N ASP A 228 0.77 10.84 -12.78
CA ASP A 228 -0.12 10.80 -13.94
C ASP A 228 0.55 11.31 -15.23
N GLY A 229 1.87 11.36 -15.25
CA GLY A 229 2.63 11.76 -16.44
C GLY A 229 2.56 10.72 -17.56
N ASP A 230 2.19 11.14 -18.77
CA ASP A 230 2.20 10.32 -20.01
C ASP A 230 3.63 9.99 -20.51
N TYR A 231 4.55 9.75 -19.60
CA TYR A 231 5.96 9.51 -19.87
C TYR A 231 6.57 8.41 -19.00
N CYS A 232 5.80 7.85 -18.05
CA CYS A 232 6.28 6.79 -17.17
C CYS A 232 5.46 5.50 -17.34
N SER A 233 4.79 4.98 -16.31
CA SER A 233 3.99 3.73 -16.41
C SER A 233 2.84 3.80 -17.43
N ASN A 234 2.36 5.00 -17.78
CA ASN A 234 1.26 5.20 -18.72
C ASN A 234 1.63 4.92 -20.19
N MET A 235 2.92 4.67 -20.50
CA MET A 235 3.41 4.39 -21.86
C MET A 235 3.57 2.89 -22.18
N ALA A 236 3.21 1.98 -21.26
CA ALA A 236 3.43 0.55 -21.44
C ALA A 236 2.22 -0.17 -22.08
N ASP A 237 2.47 -0.95 -23.13
CA ASP A 237 1.53 -1.90 -23.75
C ASP A 237 1.42 -3.15 -22.86
N ASN A 238 0.46 -3.17 -21.92
CA ASN A 238 0.47 -4.14 -20.83
C ASN A 238 -0.24 -5.47 -21.17
N ASN A 239 0.49 -6.59 -21.03
CA ASN A 239 -0.10 -7.89 -20.69
C ASN A 239 -0.43 -7.92 -19.18
N ALA A 240 -1.37 -7.06 -18.78
CA ALA A 240 -1.59 -6.57 -17.41
C ALA A 240 -1.86 -7.61 -16.31
N GLY A 241 -2.22 -8.85 -16.66
CA GLY A 241 -2.65 -9.86 -15.69
C GLY A 241 -1.51 -10.64 -15.02
N MET A 242 -0.44 -10.97 -15.75
CA MET A 242 0.64 -11.80 -15.21
C MET A 242 1.67 -10.97 -14.46
N GLU A 243 2.10 -9.83 -15.01
CA GLU A 243 3.12 -8.94 -14.42
C GLU A 243 2.71 -8.35 -13.07
N HIS A 244 1.41 -8.17 -12.81
CA HIS A 244 0.89 -7.62 -11.56
C HIS A 244 1.23 -8.45 -10.31
N LEU A 245 1.63 -9.71 -10.47
CA LEU A 245 2.06 -10.59 -9.40
C LEU A 245 3.60 -10.73 -9.29
N TRP A 246 4.36 -10.15 -10.22
CA TRP A 246 5.81 -10.24 -10.24
C TRP A 246 6.44 -8.96 -9.69
N TYR A 247 7.15 -9.08 -8.58
CA TYR A 247 7.97 -8.01 -8.01
C TYR A 247 9.28 -8.58 -7.53
N PHE A 248 10.37 -7.87 -7.79
CA PHE A 248 11.71 -8.24 -7.33
C PHE A 248 12.17 -9.64 -7.81
N ASP A 249 11.86 -10.00 -9.05
CA ASP A 249 12.09 -11.32 -9.68
C ASP A 249 11.37 -12.48 -8.97
N ILE A 250 10.27 -12.17 -8.28
CA ILE A 250 9.49 -13.14 -7.50
C ILE A 250 8.01 -12.99 -7.83
N ASN A 251 7.33 -14.11 -8.12
CA ASN A 251 5.88 -14.15 -8.08
C ASN A 251 5.42 -14.10 -6.61
N VAL A 252 5.02 -12.91 -6.14
CA VAL A 252 4.78 -12.66 -4.70
C VAL A 252 3.68 -13.56 -4.12
N LYS A 253 2.69 -13.91 -4.94
CA LYS A 253 1.60 -14.80 -4.56
C LYS A 253 2.08 -16.24 -4.39
N GLU A 254 2.75 -16.81 -5.39
CA GLU A 254 3.23 -18.19 -5.32
C GLU A 254 4.31 -18.35 -4.24
N TRP A 255 5.23 -17.40 -4.16
CA TRP A 255 6.26 -17.38 -3.12
C TRP A 255 5.64 -17.25 -1.72
N GLY A 256 4.65 -16.37 -1.56
CA GLY A 256 3.85 -16.21 -0.34
C GLY A 256 3.14 -17.50 0.09
N LEU A 257 2.41 -18.15 -0.84
CA LEU A 257 1.72 -19.43 -0.59
C LEU A 257 2.67 -20.55 -0.15
N ASN A 258 3.90 -20.53 -0.64
CA ASN A 258 4.94 -21.49 -0.23
C ASN A 258 5.54 -21.16 1.16
N GLY A 259 5.16 -20.03 1.75
CA GLY A 259 5.65 -19.54 3.03
C GLY A 259 6.97 -18.79 2.95
N CYS A 260 7.17 -18.09 1.83
CA CYS A 260 8.31 -17.23 1.59
C CYS A 260 9.65 -17.93 1.86
N PRO A 261 9.96 -19.05 1.18
CA PRO A 261 11.23 -19.74 1.36
C PRO A 261 12.40 -18.79 1.06
N SER A 262 13.47 -18.89 1.85
CA SER A 262 14.73 -18.23 1.56
C SER A 262 15.33 -18.83 0.27
N SER A 263 15.80 -17.97 -0.61
CA SER A 263 16.55 -18.32 -1.82
C SER A 263 17.97 -18.79 -1.50
#